data_AF-A0A8J2J2Y4-F1
#
_entry.id   AF-A0A8J2J2Y4-F1
#
_cell.length_a   1.000
_cell.length_b   1.000
_cell.length_c   1.000
_cell.angle_alpha   90.00
_cell.angle_beta   90.00
_cell.angle_gamma   90.00
#
_symmetry.space_group_name_H-M   'P 1'
#
loop_
_entity.id
_entity.type
_entity.pdbx_description
1 polymer ?
#
loop_
_entity_poly.entity_id
_entity_poly.type
_entity_poly.pdbx_seq_one_letter_code
_entity_poly.pdbx_strand_id
1 'polypeptide(L)'
;MLQNRQLVETSLGTLDLRVYRQSFPGALSQQGSWKPLISQGDDGNPTDRSAARPNNGGSEGQGAGKSGGKVPAKPPPANSNDKKKCRVLAKQSSHHLGRLKNTLRLKSCDKNDETQISDMVVTTMTYESNAKPTVWTTACDPANAQACYHYSSANSINTNWATLECPQEAATTSHRFEGKVVGAWSDEHKGEGWKDAPHRTYKKQSDRDEWPPAYLLAKNAPEFTLGRKKGGQRIRWIPWSDNQGTAKHWKGGTNGKKGPTVNQKKNNYEITEMSIKVDVRPKFSLRFRHKTPKDDGLWDNGCWPRSAAKDDPGFALLGIDEWYDKHKSLPKWDYTDEYKKGTNGD
;
A
#
# COMPACT_ATOMS: atom_id res chain seq x y z
N MET A 1 19.50 29.34 -20.01
CA MET A 1 18.03 29.28 -19.90
C MET A 1 17.68 28.56 -18.61
N LEU A 2 16.75 29.16 -17.87
CA LEU A 2 16.53 28.97 -16.44
C LEU A 2 16.01 27.59 -16.01
N GLN A 3 16.46 27.25 -14.80
CA GLN A 3 15.85 26.48 -13.70
C GLN A 3 14.37 26.08 -13.84
N ASN A 4 14.08 24.80 -13.52
CA ASN A 4 13.22 24.43 -12.37
C ASN A 4 13.17 22.91 -12.18
N ARG A 5 13.89 22.40 -11.17
CA ARG A 5 13.63 21.12 -10.53
C ARG A 5 12.86 21.42 -9.26
N GLN A 6 11.59 21.03 -9.20
CA GLN A 6 10.81 21.11 -7.98
C GLN A 6 10.07 19.79 -7.74
N LEU A 7 10.13 19.41 -6.47
CA LEU A 7 9.57 18.23 -5.81
C LEU A 7 8.17 17.85 -6.33
N VAL A 8 7.99 16.56 -6.64
CA VAL A 8 6.67 15.93 -6.71
C VAL A 8 6.55 15.01 -5.50
N GLU A 9 6.36 15.63 -4.33
CA GLU A 9 5.74 15.01 -3.16
C GLU A 9 4.43 15.76 -2.91
N THR A 10 3.34 15.25 -3.48
CA THR A 10 1.93 15.65 -3.26
C THR A 10 1.14 14.63 -4.05
N SER A 11 0.09 13.97 -3.58
CA SER A 11 -0.72 14.09 -2.38
C SER A 11 -1.44 12.74 -2.28
N LEU A 12 -1.35 12.06 -1.14
CA LEU A 12 -2.40 11.10 -0.80
C LEU A 12 -3.68 11.94 -0.76
N GLY A 13 -4.59 11.71 -1.71
CA GLY A 13 -5.92 12.28 -1.63
C GLY A 13 -6.47 11.88 -0.27
N THR A 14 -6.63 12.87 0.60
CA THR A 14 -7.37 12.73 1.85
C THR A 14 -8.75 12.23 1.45
N LEU A 15 -9.02 10.95 1.71
CA LEU A 15 -10.39 10.48 1.87
C LEU A 15 -10.96 11.32 3.00
N ASP A 16 -11.80 12.29 2.65
CA ASP A 16 -12.57 13.08 3.60
C ASP A 16 -13.65 12.14 4.17
N LEU A 17 -13.23 11.30 5.11
CA LEU A 17 -14.06 10.29 5.77
C LEU A 17 -15.10 11.03 6.62
N ARG A 18 -16.33 11.12 6.10
CA ARG A 18 -17.48 11.49 6.91
C ARG A 18 -17.81 10.33 7.85
N VAL A 19 -17.28 10.40 9.07
CA VAL A 19 -17.61 9.44 10.13
C VAL A 19 -18.98 9.79 10.69
N TYR A 20 -19.99 9.00 10.32
CA TYR A 20 -21.32 9.09 10.92
C TYR A 20 -21.38 8.26 12.19
N ARG A 21 -21.56 8.93 13.34
CA ARG A 21 -21.83 8.28 14.62
C ARG A 21 -23.29 7.83 14.63
N GLN A 22 -23.56 6.53 14.46
CA GLN A 22 -24.84 5.96 14.86
C GLN A 22 -24.81 5.65 16.36
N SER A 23 -25.60 6.41 17.12
CA SER A 23 -25.96 6.08 18.50
C SER A 23 -26.98 4.93 18.49
N PHE A 24 -26.62 3.79 19.08
CA PHE A 24 -27.57 2.72 19.39
C PHE A 24 -28.23 2.98 20.76
N PRO A 25 -29.52 2.67 20.94
CA PRO A 25 -30.31 3.16 22.06
C PRO A 25 -30.11 2.33 23.34
N GLY A 26 -29.93 3.06 24.44
CA GLY A 26 -29.94 2.56 25.81
C GLY A 26 -29.76 3.70 26.79
N ALA A 27 -30.84 4.46 27.03
CA ALA A 27 -31.04 5.54 28.02
C ALA A 27 -30.63 6.98 27.63
N LEU A 28 -31.68 7.81 27.54
CA LEU A 28 -31.79 9.26 27.77
C LEU A 28 -31.09 10.26 26.81
N SER A 29 -31.85 10.63 25.79
CA SER A 29 -32.13 11.99 25.31
C SER A 29 -31.16 13.12 25.72
N GLN A 30 -30.26 13.51 24.81
CA GLN A 30 -30.03 14.90 24.43
C GLN A 30 -29.69 14.98 22.92
N GLN A 31 -30.49 15.76 22.18
CA GLN A 31 -30.24 16.10 20.78
C GLN A 31 -29.04 17.05 20.70
N GLY A 32 -27.99 16.64 19.98
CA GLY A 32 -26.84 17.48 19.65
C GLY A 32 -26.58 17.46 18.15
N SER A 33 -26.95 18.53 17.46
CA SER A 33 -26.60 18.82 16.07
C SER A 33 -25.16 19.34 16.02
N TRP A 34 -24.28 18.69 15.26
CA TRP A 34 -22.94 19.21 14.99
C TRP A 34 -22.89 19.68 13.54
N LYS A 35 -22.98 21.00 13.37
CA LYS A 35 -22.73 21.70 12.10
C LYS A 35 -21.22 21.94 11.92
N PRO A 36 -20.72 21.98 10.67
CA PRO A 36 -19.32 22.21 10.36
C PRO A 36 -18.84 23.60 10.83
N LEU A 37 -17.62 23.65 11.37
CA LEU A 37 -16.83 24.89 11.43
C LEU A 37 -16.33 25.16 10.01
N ILE A 38 -17.02 26.04 9.31
CA ILE A 38 -16.51 26.73 8.12
C ILE A 38 -15.42 27.67 8.65
N SER A 39 -14.15 27.45 8.29
CA SER A 39 -13.16 28.52 8.40
C SER A 39 -13.41 29.48 7.24
N GLN A 40 -14.12 30.55 7.56
CA GLN A 40 -14.29 31.73 6.73
C GLN A 40 -12.95 32.48 6.66
N GLY A 41 -12.51 32.84 5.46
CA GLY A 41 -11.57 33.93 5.21
C GLY A 41 -10.08 33.66 5.47
N ASP A 42 -9.37 33.31 4.41
CA ASP A 42 -8.07 33.94 4.12
C ASP A 42 -8.26 35.47 4.15
N ASP A 43 -7.83 36.14 5.21
CA ASP A 43 -7.56 37.58 5.22
C ASP A 43 -6.63 37.88 6.40
N GLY A 44 -5.33 37.72 6.16
CA GLY A 44 -4.32 37.97 7.18
C GLY A 44 -2.97 37.35 6.88
N ASN A 45 -2.51 37.39 5.63
CA ASN A 45 -1.11 37.22 5.31
C ASN A 45 -0.47 38.61 5.20
N PRO A 46 0.31 39.09 6.18
CA PRO A 46 1.19 40.23 5.95
C PRO A 46 2.34 39.73 5.07
N THR A 47 2.20 39.96 3.77
CA THR A 47 3.34 40.04 2.84
C THR A 47 4.05 41.35 3.12
N ASP A 48 4.73 41.45 4.26
CA ASP A 48 5.70 42.51 4.47
C ASP A 48 6.89 42.03 5.30
N ARG A 49 8.05 42.00 4.65
CA ARG A 49 9.37 41.68 5.20
C ARG A 49 10.16 42.95 5.55
N SER A 50 9.50 44.08 5.79
CA SER A 50 10.18 45.32 6.16
C SER A 50 9.96 45.71 7.63
N ALA A 51 10.52 44.91 8.54
CA ALA A 51 10.90 45.37 9.87
C ALA A 51 12.12 44.59 10.39
N ALA A 52 13.20 45.29 10.68
CA ALA A 52 14.48 44.73 11.09
C ALA A 52 14.43 44.13 12.52
N ARG A 53 15.01 42.93 12.68
CA ARG A 53 15.34 42.36 14.00
C ARG A 53 16.45 43.20 14.65
N PRO A 54 16.37 43.55 15.95
CA PRO A 54 17.51 44.13 16.64
C PRO A 54 18.63 43.09 16.78
N ASN A 55 19.68 43.26 15.98
CA ASN A 55 20.99 42.63 16.18
C ASN A 55 21.78 43.49 17.16
N ASN A 56 22.09 42.96 18.34
CA ASN A 56 23.30 43.36 19.05
C ASN A 56 24.35 42.25 18.84
N GLY A 57 25.17 42.43 17.80
CA GLY A 57 26.50 41.82 17.70
C GLY A 57 27.44 42.42 18.74
N GLY A 58 28.69 42.00 18.89
CA GLY A 58 29.50 41.10 18.10
C GLY A 58 30.81 40.80 18.87
N SER A 59 31.65 39.98 18.24
CA SER A 59 33.00 39.63 18.67
C SER A 59 33.98 40.79 18.45
N GLU A 60 34.89 41.02 19.41
CA GLU A 60 36.35 41.18 19.25
C GLU A 60 36.97 41.97 20.41
N GLY A 61 38.10 41.52 20.95
CA GLY A 61 38.92 42.31 21.88
C GLY A 61 39.74 41.51 22.88
N GLN A 62 41.04 41.35 22.58
CA GLN A 62 42.09 40.81 23.43
C GLN A 62 42.30 41.62 24.73
N GLY A 63 42.86 41.00 25.78
CA GLY A 63 43.65 41.75 26.77
C GLY A 63 43.39 41.40 28.25
N ALA A 64 44.44 40.88 28.89
CA ALA A 64 44.60 40.52 30.29
C ALA A 64 44.08 41.52 31.35
N GLY A 65 43.66 41.01 32.52
CA GLY A 65 43.64 41.81 33.75
C GLY A 65 42.79 41.32 34.92
N LYS A 66 43.45 40.64 35.88
CA LYS A 66 43.29 40.76 37.34
C LYS A 66 41.93 40.44 38.02
N SER A 67 41.93 39.29 38.69
CA SER A 67 41.63 39.06 40.12
C SER A 67 40.37 39.67 40.78
N GLY A 68 39.48 38.76 41.20
CA GLY A 68 39.00 38.69 42.59
C GLY A 68 37.72 39.44 42.96
N GLY A 69 36.63 38.71 43.21
CA GLY A 69 35.48 39.27 43.93
C GLY A 69 34.18 38.47 43.84
N LYS A 70 33.93 37.63 44.86
CA LYS A 70 32.65 37.03 45.35
C LYS A 70 31.50 36.77 44.35
N VAL A 71 31.21 35.48 44.19
CA VAL A 71 29.97 34.91 43.61
C VAL A 71 28.72 35.42 44.35
N PRO A 72 27.69 35.96 43.66
CA PRO A 72 26.37 36.16 44.26
C PRO A 72 25.63 34.82 44.37
N ALA A 73 24.98 34.61 45.51
CA ALA A 73 24.24 33.40 45.82
C ALA A 73 23.21 33.03 44.74
N LYS A 74 23.20 31.74 44.37
CA LYS A 74 22.19 31.13 43.50
C LYS A 74 20.78 31.39 44.07
N PRO A 75 19.81 31.88 43.28
CA PRO A 75 18.44 31.98 43.76
C PRO A 75 17.91 30.58 44.11
N PRO A 76 17.07 30.45 45.16
CA PRO A 76 16.57 29.14 45.57
C PRO A 76 15.75 28.51 44.43
N PRO A 77 15.80 27.17 44.27
CA PRO A 77 15.04 26.49 43.24
C PRO A 77 13.55 26.75 43.46
N ALA A 78 12.87 27.26 42.43
CA ALA A 78 11.41 27.33 42.42
C ALA A 78 10.85 25.92 42.68
N ASN A 79 10.00 25.80 43.70
CA ASN A 79 9.24 24.59 44.00
C ASN A 79 8.41 24.18 42.77
N SER A 80 8.93 23.26 41.95
CA SER A 80 8.21 22.73 40.80
C SER A 80 7.33 21.56 41.21
N ASN A 81 6.27 21.84 41.99
CA ASN A 81 5.19 20.88 42.23
C ASN A 81 3.98 21.08 41.29
N ASP A 82 4.09 21.98 40.31
CA ASP A 82 3.07 22.13 39.28
C ASP A 82 3.15 20.94 38.31
N LYS A 83 2.31 19.94 38.56
CA LYS A 83 2.09 18.82 37.64
C LYS A 83 1.79 19.41 36.26
N LYS A 84 2.63 19.11 35.26
CA LYS A 84 2.43 19.59 33.89
C LYS A 84 1.04 19.17 33.41
N LYS A 85 0.17 20.15 33.12
CA LYS A 85 -1.16 19.92 32.57
C LYS A 85 -1.07 19.16 31.25
N CYS A 86 -2.02 18.27 30.99
CA CYS A 86 -2.07 17.54 29.73
C CYS A 86 -2.25 18.52 28.57
N ARG A 87 -1.50 18.29 27.49
CA ARG A 87 -1.61 19.08 26.26
C ARG A 87 -1.45 18.17 25.05
N VAL A 88 -2.54 17.96 24.33
CA VAL A 88 -2.52 17.32 23.01
C VAL A 88 -2.44 18.41 21.95
N LEU A 89 -1.39 18.40 21.13
CA LEU A 89 -1.28 19.31 20.00
C LEU A 89 -2.36 18.99 18.96
N ALA A 90 -2.95 19.99 18.30
CA ALA A 90 -3.97 19.77 17.26
C ALA A 90 -3.47 18.83 16.13
N LYS A 91 -2.18 18.85 15.79
CA LYS A 91 -1.58 17.93 14.82
C LYS A 91 -1.48 16.47 15.31
N GLN A 92 -1.77 16.22 16.57
CA GLN A 92 -1.69 14.92 17.23
C GLN A 92 -3.04 14.47 17.81
N SER A 93 -4.07 15.33 17.79
CA SER A 93 -5.41 15.02 18.31
C SER A 93 -6.13 14.00 17.44
N SER A 94 -5.84 13.97 16.14
CA SER A 94 -6.24 12.91 15.23
C SER A 94 -5.06 12.51 14.36
N HIS A 95 -4.83 11.21 14.22
CA HIS A 95 -3.84 10.70 13.26
C HIS A 95 -4.21 9.30 12.81
N HIS A 96 -4.08 9.07 11.51
CA HIS A 96 -4.12 7.73 10.95
C HIS A 96 -2.86 6.99 11.39
N LEU A 97 -3.02 5.81 11.97
CA LEU A 97 -1.87 5.02 12.44
C LEU A 97 -1.12 4.38 11.28
N GLY A 98 -0.34 5.17 10.55
CA GLY A 98 0.46 4.71 9.41
C GLY A 98 -0.37 4.17 8.24
N ARG A 99 0.31 3.92 7.11
CA ARG A 99 -0.31 3.71 5.79
C ARG A 99 -1.28 2.52 5.69
N LEU A 100 -1.34 1.61 6.68
CA LEU A 100 -1.96 0.28 6.52
C LEU A 100 -2.72 -0.25 7.77
N LYS A 101 -3.08 0.58 8.75
CA LYS A 101 -3.67 0.06 10.01
C LYS A 101 -5.19 0.16 10.14
N ASN A 102 -5.93 0.64 9.15
CA ASN A 102 -7.39 0.87 9.23
C ASN A 102 -7.82 1.55 10.55
N THR A 103 -6.93 2.31 11.19
CA THR A 103 -7.10 2.81 12.56
C THR A 103 -6.89 4.31 12.56
N LEU A 104 -7.92 5.03 13.00
CA LEU A 104 -7.85 6.44 13.35
C LEU A 104 -7.61 6.52 14.85
N ARG A 105 -6.47 7.09 15.26
CA ARG A 105 -6.20 7.36 16.67
C ARG A 105 -6.57 8.79 17.00
N LEU A 106 -7.46 8.92 17.96
CA LEU A 106 -7.85 10.16 18.60
C LEU A 106 -7.11 10.29 19.93
N LYS A 107 -6.63 11.50 20.23
CA LYS A 107 -6.01 11.85 21.50
C LYS A 107 -6.69 13.07 22.09
N SER A 108 -7.01 13.00 23.37
CA SER A 108 -7.59 14.11 24.13
C SER A 108 -7.01 14.15 25.55
N CYS A 109 -7.32 15.20 26.30
CA CYS A 109 -7.05 15.27 27.74
C CYS A 109 -8.38 15.12 28.49
N ASP A 110 -8.40 14.35 29.57
CA ASP A 110 -9.57 14.25 30.43
C ASP A 110 -9.60 15.34 31.52
N LYS A 111 -10.60 15.25 32.41
CA LYS A 111 -10.80 16.18 33.52
C LYS A 111 -9.68 16.11 34.59
N ASN A 112 -8.86 15.06 34.57
CA ASN A 112 -7.78 14.81 35.51
C ASN A 112 -6.40 15.19 34.94
N ASP A 113 -6.37 15.91 33.81
CA ASP A 113 -5.15 16.22 33.07
C ASP A 113 -4.39 14.95 32.64
N GLU A 114 -5.10 13.86 32.32
CA GLU A 114 -4.53 12.65 31.74
C GLU A 114 -4.81 12.57 30.24
N THR A 115 -3.83 12.10 29.47
CA THR A 115 -4.04 11.85 28.04
C THR A 115 -4.89 10.61 27.85
N GLN A 116 -6.00 10.77 27.15
CA GLN A 116 -6.88 9.70 26.69
C GLN A 116 -6.56 9.37 25.24
N ILE A 117 -6.54 8.08 24.92
CA ILE A 117 -6.30 7.58 23.58
C ILE A 117 -7.48 6.70 23.18
N SER A 118 -8.12 7.03 22.05
CA SER A 118 -9.19 6.24 21.45
C SER A 118 -8.79 5.82 20.05
N ASP A 119 -8.77 4.52 19.79
CA ASP A 119 -8.46 3.94 18.50
C ASP A 119 -9.74 3.44 17.84
N MET A 120 -10.14 4.09 16.75
CA MET A 120 -11.24 3.65 15.90
C MET A 120 -10.70 2.75 14.80
N VAL A 121 -11.03 1.46 14.86
CA VAL A 121 -10.59 0.45 13.90
C VAL A 121 -11.73 0.17 12.92
N VAL A 122 -11.54 0.53 11.66
CA VAL A 122 -12.47 0.18 10.59
C VAL A 122 -12.36 -1.31 10.32
N THR A 123 -13.42 -2.05 10.66
CA THR A 123 -13.51 -3.50 10.46
C THR A 123 -14.33 -3.85 9.22
N THR A 124 -15.26 -2.98 8.81
CA THR A 124 -16.05 -3.16 7.59
C THR A 124 -16.26 -1.83 6.83
N MET A 125 -16.38 -1.92 5.51
CA MET A 125 -16.75 -0.81 4.63
C MET A 125 -17.85 -1.29 3.69
N THR A 126 -18.83 -0.42 3.45
CA THR A 126 -19.87 -0.63 2.44
C THR A 126 -19.94 0.57 1.52
N TYR A 127 -20.13 0.34 0.23
CA TYR A 127 -20.38 1.40 -0.74
C TYR A 127 -21.83 1.86 -0.61
N GLU A 128 -22.06 3.17 -0.63
CA GLU A 128 -23.41 3.71 -0.83
C GLU A 128 -23.96 3.28 -2.20
N SER A 129 -25.28 3.20 -2.33
CA SER A 129 -25.93 2.74 -3.57
C SER A 129 -25.59 3.61 -4.79
N ASN A 130 -25.30 4.89 -4.55
CA ASN A 130 -24.89 5.89 -5.54
C ASN A 130 -23.39 6.24 -5.47
N ALA A 131 -22.56 5.37 -4.86
CA ALA A 131 -21.13 5.62 -4.71
C ALA A 131 -20.44 5.87 -6.06
N LYS A 132 -19.77 7.02 -6.18
CA LYS A 132 -19.16 7.47 -7.43
C LYS A 132 -17.86 6.73 -7.71
N PRO A 133 -17.69 6.12 -8.90
CA PRO A 133 -16.41 5.53 -9.28
C PRO A 133 -15.29 6.57 -9.24
N THR A 134 -14.23 6.27 -8.51
CA THR A 134 -13.01 7.10 -8.49
C THR A 134 -11.86 6.26 -9.02
N VAL A 135 -11.43 6.55 -10.24
CA VAL A 135 -10.36 5.80 -10.89
C VAL A 135 -9.02 6.37 -10.47
N TRP A 136 -8.22 5.53 -9.82
CA TRP A 136 -6.81 5.78 -9.56
C TRP A 136 -5.96 5.08 -10.61
N THR A 137 -5.28 5.87 -11.42
CA THR A 137 -4.40 5.37 -12.47
C THR A 137 -2.95 5.66 -12.14
N THR A 138 -2.10 4.63 -12.23
CA THR A 138 -0.65 4.79 -12.08
C THR A 138 0.08 4.19 -13.28
N ALA A 139 1.26 4.71 -13.57
CA ALA A 139 2.10 4.15 -14.62
C ALA A 139 2.83 2.91 -14.09
N CYS A 140 2.81 1.83 -14.86
CA CYS A 140 3.65 0.68 -14.56
C CYS A 140 5.11 1.04 -14.87
N ASP A 141 5.97 0.87 -13.87
CA ASP A 141 7.37 1.27 -13.95
C ASP A 141 8.15 0.33 -14.91
N PRO A 142 8.78 0.85 -15.98
CA PRO A 142 9.60 0.05 -16.88
C PRO A 142 10.76 -0.70 -16.20
N ALA A 143 11.19 -0.28 -15.01
CA ALA A 143 12.17 -1.01 -14.21
C ALA A 143 11.66 -2.39 -13.74
N ASN A 144 10.34 -2.60 -13.76
CA ASN A 144 9.67 -3.86 -13.41
C ASN A 144 9.00 -4.49 -14.64
N ALA A 145 9.72 -4.53 -15.76
CA ALA A 145 9.16 -4.81 -17.08
C ALA A 145 8.37 -6.12 -17.14
N GLN A 146 8.83 -7.21 -16.53
CA GLN A 146 8.16 -8.52 -16.63
C GLN A 146 6.78 -8.52 -15.96
N ALA A 147 6.65 -7.83 -14.83
CA ALA A 147 5.37 -7.60 -14.18
C ALA A 147 4.44 -6.75 -15.06
N CYS A 148 4.96 -5.65 -15.62
CA CYS A 148 4.18 -4.80 -16.53
C CYS A 148 3.69 -5.56 -17.77
N TYR A 149 4.56 -6.39 -18.37
CA TYR A 149 4.20 -7.23 -19.51
C TYR A 149 3.10 -8.22 -19.13
N HIS A 150 3.22 -8.88 -17.97
CA HIS A 150 2.19 -9.80 -17.48
C HIS A 150 0.82 -9.12 -17.35
N TYR A 151 0.74 -7.94 -16.72
CA TYR A 151 -0.52 -7.24 -16.54
C TYR A 151 -1.10 -6.77 -17.86
N SER A 152 -0.25 -6.23 -18.74
CA SER A 152 -0.67 -5.75 -20.06
C SER A 152 -1.20 -6.89 -20.93
N SER A 153 -0.56 -8.07 -20.91
CA SER A 153 -0.98 -9.23 -21.69
C SER A 153 -2.28 -9.80 -21.16
N ALA A 154 -2.41 -9.94 -19.83
CA ALA A 154 -3.65 -10.39 -19.20
C ALA A 154 -4.81 -9.42 -19.51
N ASN A 155 -4.58 -8.10 -19.49
CA ASN A 155 -5.57 -7.10 -19.88
C ASN A 155 -5.96 -7.16 -21.35
N SER A 156 -5.04 -7.58 -22.23
CA SER A 156 -5.35 -7.76 -23.66
C SER A 156 -6.28 -8.95 -23.92
N ILE A 157 -6.21 -9.97 -23.06
CA ILE A 157 -7.10 -11.14 -23.11
C ILE A 157 -8.46 -10.81 -22.51
N ASN A 158 -8.49 -10.10 -21.39
CA ASN A 158 -9.72 -9.67 -20.73
C ASN A 158 -9.66 -8.19 -20.38
N THR A 159 -10.32 -7.37 -21.20
CA THR A 159 -10.31 -5.91 -21.07
C THR A 159 -10.94 -5.42 -19.77
N ASN A 160 -11.77 -6.23 -19.10
CA ASN A 160 -12.33 -5.88 -17.79
C ASN A 160 -11.25 -5.79 -16.70
N TRP A 161 -10.09 -6.43 -16.90
CA TRP A 161 -8.97 -6.36 -15.96
C TRP A 161 -8.16 -5.07 -16.07
N ALA A 162 -8.38 -4.27 -17.11
CA ALA A 162 -7.71 -2.97 -17.27
C ALA A 162 -8.12 -1.95 -16.20
N THR A 163 -9.30 -2.13 -15.60
CA THR A 163 -9.79 -1.32 -14.49
C THR A 163 -10.45 -2.20 -13.44
N LEU A 164 -9.76 -2.39 -12.31
CA LEU A 164 -10.20 -3.26 -11.22
C LEU A 164 -10.96 -2.47 -10.17
N GLU A 165 -12.18 -2.87 -9.87
CA GLU A 165 -12.93 -2.29 -8.76
C GLU A 165 -12.46 -2.90 -7.44
N CYS A 166 -12.19 -2.06 -6.44
CA CYS A 166 -11.84 -2.55 -5.11
C CYS A 166 -13.06 -3.23 -4.49
N PRO A 167 -12.99 -4.53 -4.11
CA PRO A 167 -14.12 -5.20 -3.50
C PRO A 167 -14.40 -4.62 -2.11
N GLN A 168 -15.66 -4.61 -1.68
CA GLN A 168 -16.02 -4.09 -0.34
C GLN A 168 -15.31 -4.89 0.76
N GLU A 169 -15.13 -6.19 0.53
CA GLU A 169 -14.42 -7.12 1.38
C GLU A 169 -12.95 -6.72 1.62
N ALA A 170 -12.37 -5.90 0.73
CA ALA A 170 -11.01 -5.39 0.83
C ALA A 170 -10.79 -4.40 1.97
N ALA A 171 -11.87 -3.89 2.56
CA ALA A 171 -11.77 -3.01 3.73
C ALA A 171 -11.53 -3.75 5.05
N THR A 172 -11.47 -5.08 5.03
CA THR A 172 -11.15 -5.86 6.23
C THR A 172 -9.64 -5.99 6.42
N THR A 173 -9.18 -6.05 7.67
CA THR A 173 -7.75 -6.22 7.98
C THR A 173 -7.18 -7.61 7.61
N SER A 174 -8.04 -8.51 7.14
CA SER A 174 -7.70 -9.89 6.77
C SER A 174 -8.01 -10.19 5.31
N HIS A 175 -8.23 -9.16 4.47
CA HIS A 175 -8.56 -9.37 3.06
C HIS A 175 -7.32 -9.75 2.24
N ARG A 176 -6.96 -11.02 2.30
CA ARG A 176 -6.15 -11.69 1.30
C ARG A 176 -6.47 -13.17 1.32
N PHE A 177 -6.78 -13.71 0.15
CA PHE A 177 -6.88 -15.15 -0.06
C PHE A 177 -5.71 -15.58 -0.92
N GLU A 178 -5.21 -16.80 -0.71
CA GLU A 178 -4.27 -17.38 -1.67
C GLU A 178 -5.04 -17.70 -2.95
N GLY A 179 -4.59 -17.15 -4.08
CA GLY A 179 -5.18 -17.41 -5.38
C GLY A 179 -5.05 -18.89 -5.73
N LYS A 180 -6.16 -19.52 -6.15
CA LYS A 180 -6.16 -20.93 -6.61
C LYS A 180 -5.17 -21.16 -7.76
N VAL A 181 -4.89 -20.10 -8.53
CA VAL A 181 -3.97 -20.07 -9.66
C VAL A 181 -2.52 -20.36 -9.24
N VAL A 182 -2.11 -19.93 -8.03
CA VAL A 182 -0.75 -20.17 -7.51
C VAL A 182 -0.53 -21.65 -7.24
N GLY A 183 -1.51 -22.30 -6.61
CA GLY A 183 -1.49 -23.75 -6.40
C GLY A 183 -1.46 -24.49 -7.72
N ALA A 184 -2.33 -24.11 -8.67
CA ALA A 184 -2.36 -24.70 -10.00
C ALA A 184 -1.01 -24.63 -10.73
N TRP A 185 -0.37 -23.46 -10.73
CA TRP A 185 0.93 -23.30 -11.38
C TRP A 185 1.99 -24.17 -10.72
N SER A 186 1.93 -24.28 -9.39
CA SER A 186 2.84 -25.13 -8.62
C SER A 186 2.66 -26.60 -8.96
N ASP A 187 1.41 -27.03 -9.13
CA ASP A 187 1.07 -28.41 -9.48
C ASP A 187 1.57 -28.76 -10.89
N GLU A 188 1.40 -27.85 -11.86
CA GLU A 188 1.85 -28.01 -13.24
C GLU A 188 3.38 -27.98 -13.39
N HIS A 189 4.08 -27.33 -12.45
CA HIS A 189 5.54 -27.15 -12.50
C HIS A 189 6.23 -27.74 -11.26
N LYS A 190 5.70 -28.85 -10.73
CA LYS A 190 6.20 -29.47 -9.49
C LYS A 190 7.46 -30.30 -9.68
N GLY A 191 7.80 -30.68 -10.91
CA GLY A 191 8.98 -31.49 -11.21
C GLY A 191 10.27 -30.86 -10.70
N GLU A 192 11.13 -31.69 -10.12
CA GLU A 192 12.44 -31.25 -9.63
C GLU A 192 13.37 -30.84 -10.78
N GLY A 193 14.33 -29.95 -10.52
CA GLY A 193 15.31 -29.48 -11.50
C GLY A 193 14.83 -28.35 -12.41
N TRP A 194 13.56 -28.33 -12.82
CA TRP A 194 13.04 -27.34 -13.77
C TRP A 194 13.23 -25.88 -13.36
N LYS A 195 13.06 -25.57 -12.07
CA LYS A 195 13.09 -24.19 -11.54
C LYS A 195 14.47 -23.74 -11.08
N ASP A 196 15.48 -24.59 -11.26
CA ASP A 196 16.79 -24.37 -10.66
C ASP A 196 17.50 -23.15 -11.30
N ALA A 197 18.21 -22.40 -10.46
CA ALA A 197 18.91 -21.20 -10.88
C ALA A 197 19.90 -21.41 -12.05
N PRO A 198 20.62 -22.55 -12.17
CA PRO A 198 21.51 -22.80 -13.31
C PRO A 198 20.81 -22.71 -14.67
N HIS A 199 19.54 -23.08 -14.78
CA HIS A 199 18.80 -23.09 -16.05
C HIS A 199 18.23 -21.74 -16.47
N ARG A 200 18.23 -20.76 -15.56
CA ARG A 200 17.62 -19.43 -15.73
C ARG A 200 18.66 -18.37 -16.04
N THR A 201 18.30 -17.29 -16.73
CA THR A 201 19.23 -16.14 -16.86
C THR A 201 19.20 -15.26 -15.62
N TYR A 202 18.04 -15.12 -14.99
CA TYR A 202 17.90 -14.49 -13.69
C TYR A 202 18.16 -15.50 -12.58
N LYS A 203 19.30 -15.38 -11.89
CA LYS A 203 19.78 -16.37 -10.90
C LYS A 203 19.17 -16.22 -9.49
N LYS A 204 18.48 -15.11 -9.21
CA LYS A 204 17.88 -14.86 -7.90
C LYS A 204 16.49 -15.50 -7.80
N GLN A 205 15.77 -15.20 -6.73
CA GLN A 205 14.42 -15.69 -6.48
C GLN A 205 13.40 -15.20 -7.52
N SER A 206 12.55 -16.10 -7.97
CA SER A 206 11.44 -15.82 -8.87
C SER A 206 10.12 -16.03 -8.13
N ASP A 207 9.14 -15.19 -8.40
CA ASP A 207 7.80 -15.27 -7.79
C ASP A 207 6.73 -15.54 -8.84
N ARG A 208 5.64 -16.18 -8.40
CA ARG A 208 4.44 -16.34 -9.20
C ARG A 208 3.58 -15.11 -8.98
N ASP A 209 3.56 -14.23 -9.96
CA ASP A 209 2.78 -13.01 -9.95
C ASP A 209 1.39 -13.25 -10.52
N GLU A 210 0.37 -12.62 -9.95
CA GLU A 210 -1.03 -12.88 -10.22
C GLU A 210 -1.72 -11.64 -10.82
N TRP A 211 -2.50 -11.83 -11.88
CA TRP A 211 -3.32 -10.76 -12.46
C TRP A 211 -4.72 -11.22 -12.90
N PRO A 212 -5.82 -10.57 -12.47
CA PRO A 212 -5.84 -9.48 -11.49
C PRO A 212 -5.31 -9.94 -10.13
N PRO A 213 -4.74 -9.06 -9.29
CA PRO A 213 -4.16 -9.49 -8.03
C PRO A 213 -5.24 -9.91 -7.03
N ALA A 214 -5.02 -11.00 -6.28
CA ALA A 214 -6.04 -11.56 -5.40
C ALA A 214 -6.62 -10.60 -4.35
N TYR A 215 -5.85 -9.59 -3.92
CA TYR A 215 -6.33 -8.58 -2.94
C TYR A 215 -7.29 -7.53 -3.56
N LEU A 216 -7.50 -7.54 -4.88
CA LEU A 216 -8.52 -6.76 -5.59
C LEU A 216 -9.67 -7.64 -6.08
N LEU A 217 -9.76 -8.89 -5.63
CA LEU A 217 -10.79 -9.82 -6.03
C LEU A 217 -11.67 -10.20 -4.84
N ALA A 218 -12.99 -10.19 -5.07
CA ALA A 218 -13.92 -10.83 -4.17
C ALA A 218 -13.77 -12.37 -4.24
N LYS A 219 -14.08 -13.09 -3.16
CA LYS A 219 -13.98 -14.57 -3.14
C LYS A 219 -14.83 -15.25 -4.20
N ASN A 220 -15.95 -14.64 -4.57
CA ASN A 220 -16.88 -15.13 -5.57
C ASN A 220 -16.63 -14.54 -6.97
N ALA A 221 -15.60 -13.70 -7.14
CA ALA A 221 -15.25 -13.16 -8.44
C ALA A 221 -14.92 -14.31 -9.42
N PRO A 222 -15.36 -14.23 -10.69
CA PRO A 222 -15.04 -15.23 -11.71
C PRO A 222 -13.53 -15.50 -11.80
N GLU A 223 -12.72 -14.46 -11.75
CA GLU A 223 -11.26 -14.53 -11.80
C GLU A 223 -10.71 -15.47 -10.71
N PHE A 224 -11.23 -15.35 -9.50
CA PHE A 224 -10.80 -16.16 -8.37
C PHE A 224 -11.37 -17.58 -8.43
N THR A 225 -12.66 -17.72 -8.75
CA THR A 225 -13.35 -19.01 -8.74
C THR A 225 -12.95 -19.91 -9.91
N LEU A 226 -12.60 -19.33 -11.04
CA LEU A 226 -12.19 -20.01 -12.27
C LEU A 226 -10.68 -20.29 -12.35
N GLY A 227 -9.86 -20.08 -11.31
CA GLY A 227 -8.38 -20.06 -11.37
C GLY A 227 -7.61 -21.24 -12.01
N ARG A 228 -8.28 -22.27 -12.56
CA ARG A 228 -7.74 -23.36 -13.42
C ARG A 228 -8.44 -23.47 -14.77
N LYS A 229 -9.18 -22.44 -15.18
CA LYS A 229 -9.98 -22.39 -16.39
C LYS A 229 -9.75 -21.06 -17.11
N LYS A 230 -9.98 -21.04 -18.42
CA LYS A 230 -9.99 -19.82 -19.22
C LYS A 230 -10.96 -18.79 -18.60
N GLY A 231 -10.57 -17.53 -18.64
CA GLY A 231 -11.28 -16.43 -17.98
C GLY A 231 -11.01 -16.29 -16.48
N GLY A 232 -10.30 -17.23 -15.85
CA GLY A 232 -9.80 -17.08 -14.47
C GLY A 232 -8.64 -16.09 -14.34
N GLN A 233 -8.15 -15.88 -13.13
CA GLN A 233 -6.91 -15.15 -12.85
C GLN A 233 -5.75 -15.74 -13.69
N ARG A 234 -4.86 -14.89 -14.20
CA ARG A 234 -3.63 -15.29 -14.88
C ARG A 234 -2.48 -15.23 -13.90
N ILE A 235 -1.45 -16.01 -14.20
CA ILE A 235 -0.24 -16.07 -13.41
C ILE A 235 0.96 -16.05 -14.32
N ARG A 236 2.04 -15.42 -13.87
CA ARG A 236 3.34 -15.53 -14.52
C ARG A 236 4.46 -15.67 -13.52
N TRP A 237 5.37 -16.61 -13.75
CA TRP A 237 6.57 -16.76 -12.96
C TRP A 237 7.64 -15.75 -13.41
N ILE A 238 7.88 -14.71 -12.62
CA ILE A 238 8.69 -13.54 -12.99
C ILE A 238 9.77 -13.25 -11.95
N PRO A 239 10.73 -12.34 -12.23
CA PRO A 239 11.74 -11.95 -11.24
C PRO A 239 11.08 -11.38 -9.98
N TRP A 240 11.55 -11.80 -8.80
CA TRP A 240 11.04 -11.28 -7.52
C TRP A 240 11.15 -9.75 -7.42
N SER A 241 12.21 -9.16 -7.99
CA SER A 241 12.40 -7.70 -8.01
C SER A 241 11.25 -6.98 -8.71
N ASP A 242 10.82 -7.52 -9.86
CA ASP A 242 9.78 -6.93 -10.69
C ASP A 242 8.42 -7.02 -9.97
N ASN A 243 8.10 -8.20 -9.42
CA ASN A 243 6.88 -8.41 -8.64
C ASN A 243 6.81 -7.49 -7.41
N GLN A 244 7.90 -7.39 -6.63
CA GLN A 244 7.91 -6.52 -5.45
C GLN A 244 7.90 -5.04 -5.81
N GLY A 245 8.51 -4.67 -6.93
CA GLY A 245 8.51 -3.32 -7.46
C GLY A 245 7.11 -2.87 -7.81
N THR A 246 6.38 -3.68 -8.59
CA THR A 246 4.99 -3.37 -8.97
C THR A 246 4.02 -3.46 -7.80
N ALA A 247 4.30 -4.31 -6.80
CA ALA A 247 3.46 -4.39 -5.61
C ALA A 247 3.29 -3.06 -4.87
N LYS A 248 4.23 -2.12 -5.03
CA LYS A 248 4.14 -0.76 -4.46
C LYS A 248 3.00 0.06 -5.07
N HIS A 249 2.58 -0.25 -6.29
CA HIS A 249 1.47 0.41 -6.98
C HIS A 249 0.12 0.13 -6.35
N TRP A 250 -0.01 -0.86 -5.47
CA TRP A 250 -1.29 -1.20 -4.85
C TRP A 250 -1.21 -1.45 -3.34
N LYS A 251 -0.01 -1.46 -2.76
CA LYS A 251 0.26 -1.45 -1.31
C LYS A 251 -0.20 -0.15 -0.59
N GLY A 252 -1.26 0.49 -1.07
CA GLY A 252 -1.96 1.60 -0.41
C GLY A 252 -3.48 1.54 -0.52
N GLY A 253 -4.05 0.53 -1.19
CA GLY A 253 -5.49 0.43 -1.43
C GLY A 253 -6.27 -0.50 -0.49
N THR A 254 -5.67 -1.61 -0.02
CA THR A 254 -6.48 -2.73 0.53
C THR A 254 -5.85 -3.63 1.60
N ASN A 255 -4.58 -3.45 1.99
CA ASN A 255 -3.93 -4.36 2.94
C ASN A 255 -3.94 -3.79 4.36
N GLY A 256 -4.85 -4.27 5.22
CA GLY A 256 -4.71 -4.08 6.65
C GLY A 256 -3.57 -4.94 7.21
N LYS A 257 -2.61 -4.33 7.91
CA LYS A 257 -1.83 -5.10 8.89
C LYS A 257 -2.76 -5.38 10.07
N LYS A 258 -2.53 -6.49 10.79
CA LYS A 258 -3.14 -6.71 12.11
C LYS A 258 -3.03 -5.41 12.91
N GLY A 259 -4.16 -4.98 13.46
CA GLY A 259 -4.24 -3.81 14.33
C GLY A 259 -3.18 -3.90 15.44
N PRO A 260 -2.85 -2.77 16.09
CA PRO A 260 -1.85 -2.78 17.15
C PRO A 260 -2.15 -3.91 18.14
N THR A 261 -1.16 -4.79 18.36
CA THR A 261 -1.20 -5.74 19.48
C THR A 261 -1.05 -4.90 20.74
N VAL A 262 -2.18 -4.53 21.33
CA VAL A 262 -2.18 -3.61 22.46
C VAL A 262 -1.92 -4.43 23.71
N ASN A 263 -0.78 -4.17 24.35
CA ASN A 263 -0.62 -4.47 25.77
C ASN A 263 -1.65 -3.61 26.52
N GLN A 264 -2.79 -4.19 26.87
CA GLN A 264 -3.95 -3.57 27.54
C GLN A 264 -3.66 -2.98 28.95
N LYS A 265 -2.40 -2.84 29.35
CA LYS A 265 -2.01 -2.49 30.73
C LYS A 265 -1.93 -0.99 31.04
N LYS A 266 -2.59 -0.12 30.27
CA LYS A 266 -2.78 1.30 30.68
C LYS A 266 -4.25 1.67 30.57
N ASN A 267 -4.83 2.11 31.68
CA ASN A 267 -6.27 2.32 31.90
C ASN A 267 -6.92 3.44 31.05
N ASN A 268 -6.20 4.05 30.10
CA ASN A 268 -6.62 5.23 29.33
C ASN A 268 -6.63 4.94 27.81
N TYR A 269 -6.96 3.71 27.44
CA TYR A 269 -6.91 3.24 26.06
C TYR A 269 -8.19 2.51 25.69
N GLU A 270 -8.96 3.10 24.77
CA GLU A 270 -10.20 2.53 24.24
C GLU A 270 -9.98 2.09 22.78
N ILE A 271 -10.50 0.91 22.43
CA ILE A 271 -10.61 0.46 21.03
C ILE A 271 -12.09 0.40 20.69
N THR A 272 -12.47 1.06 19.59
CA THR A 272 -13.81 0.97 19.03
C THR A 272 -13.72 0.40 17.62
N GLU A 273 -14.40 -0.71 17.37
CA GLU A 273 -14.58 -1.22 16.01
C GLU A 273 -15.72 -0.45 15.32
N MET A 274 -15.54 -0.11 14.04
CA MET A 274 -16.54 0.63 13.29
C MET A 274 -16.76 0.11 11.88
N SER A 275 -18.00 0.27 11.43
CA SER A 275 -18.43 0.08 10.05
C SER A 275 -18.61 1.43 9.39
N ILE A 276 -18.05 1.62 8.20
CA ILE A 276 -18.18 2.86 7.45
C ILE A 276 -18.98 2.67 6.16
N LYS A 277 -19.73 3.71 5.80
CA LYS A 277 -20.29 3.86 4.45
C LYS A 277 -19.44 4.85 3.69
N VAL A 278 -19.10 4.54 2.45
CA VAL A 278 -18.32 5.42 1.60
C VAL A 278 -19.10 5.72 0.31
N ASP A 279 -19.11 6.99 -0.05
CA ASP A 279 -19.77 7.55 -1.24
C ASP A 279 -18.87 7.50 -2.48
N VAL A 280 -17.68 6.91 -2.35
CA VAL A 280 -16.71 6.69 -3.41
C VAL A 280 -16.41 5.22 -3.59
N ARG A 281 -16.26 4.80 -4.86
CA ARG A 281 -15.96 3.43 -5.24
C ARG A 281 -14.61 3.37 -5.95
N PRO A 282 -13.53 3.02 -5.24
CA PRO A 282 -12.19 3.04 -5.79
C PRO A 282 -12.05 2.03 -6.93
N LYS A 283 -11.49 2.50 -8.06
CA LYS A 283 -11.10 1.67 -9.19
C LYS A 283 -9.62 1.85 -9.45
N PHE A 284 -8.89 0.77 -9.68
CA PHE A 284 -7.47 0.77 -9.96
C PHE A 284 -7.23 0.51 -11.44
N SER A 285 -6.33 1.27 -12.06
CA SER A 285 -5.90 1.03 -13.43
C SER A 285 -4.40 1.29 -13.59
N LEU A 286 -3.78 0.56 -14.52
CA LEU A 286 -2.38 0.71 -14.90
C LEU A 286 -2.24 1.31 -16.29
N ARG A 287 -1.36 2.29 -16.43
CA ARG A 287 -0.86 2.77 -17.73
C ARG A 287 0.45 2.10 -18.05
N PHE A 288 0.51 1.41 -19.18
CA PHE A 288 1.71 0.73 -19.66
C PHE A 288 2.54 1.67 -20.54
N ARG A 289 3.84 1.80 -20.25
CA ARG A 289 4.78 2.68 -20.97
C ARG A 289 5.75 1.90 -21.87
N HIS A 290 5.34 0.72 -22.31
CA HIS A 290 6.13 -0.12 -23.20
C HIS A 290 5.40 -0.31 -24.53
N LYS A 291 6.16 -0.55 -25.60
CA LYS A 291 5.63 -1.20 -26.80
C LYS A 291 5.36 -2.66 -26.45
N THR A 292 4.31 -3.28 -27.01
CA THR A 292 4.06 -4.71 -26.80
C THR A 292 5.27 -5.51 -27.29
N PRO A 293 6.02 -6.19 -26.41
CA PRO A 293 7.12 -7.05 -26.81
C PRO A 293 6.60 -8.31 -27.49
N LYS A 294 7.48 -9.02 -28.21
CA LYS A 294 7.14 -10.33 -28.78
C LYS A 294 6.71 -11.28 -27.66
N ASP A 295 5.60 -11.99 -27.88
CA ASP A 295 5.02 -12.95 -26.93
C ASP A 295 4.92 -12.37 -25.52
N ASP A 296 4.54 -11.09 -25.43
CA ASP A 296 4.38 -10.38 -24.17
C ASP A 296 5.60 -10.50 -23.24
N GLY A 297 6.80 -10.55 -23.81
CA GLY A 297 8.07 -10.51 -23.10
C GLY A 297 8.45 -11.84 -22.44
N LEU A 298 7.75 -12.94 -22.77
CA LEU A 298 8.05 -14.27 -22.25
C LEU A 298 9.47 -14.73 -22.60
N TRP A 299 9.96 -14.44 -23.81
CA TRP A 299 11.33 -14.77 -24.22
C TRP A 299 12.40 -14.00 -23.44
N ASP A 300 12.05 -12.82 -22.94
CA ASP A 300 12.91 -11.95 -22.13
C ASP A 300 12.73 -12.21 -20.63
N ASN A 301 11.83 -13.12 -20.25
CA ASN A 301 11.59 -13.46 -18.86
C ASN A 301 12.79 -14.23 -18.31
N GLY A 302 13.57 -13.56 -17.47
CA GLY A 302 14.78 -14.19 -16.94
C GLY A 302 14.52 -15.37 -16.01
N CYS A 303 13.29 -15.55 -15.55
CA CYS A 303 12.90 -16.66 -14.68
C CYS A 303 12.55 -17.93 -15.45
N TRP A 304 12.24 -17.84 -16.74
CA TRP A 304 12.06 -19.03 -17.56
C TRP A 304 13.38 -19.85 -17.60
N PRO A 305 13.34 -21.17 -17.38
CA PRO A 305 14.53 -22.03 -17.43
C PRO A 305 15.01 -22.27 -18.87
N ARG A 306 15.53 -21.22 -19.49
CA ARG A 306 15.99 -21.17 -20.89
C ARG A 306 16.94 -22.30 -21.29
N SER A 307 17.75 -22.85 -20.38
CA SER A 307 18.64 -23.95 -20.76
C SER A 307 18.01 -25.33 -20.65
N ALA A 308 16.87 -25.49 -19.98
CA ALA A 308 16.18 -26.78 -19.80
C ALA A 308 14.91 -26.87 -20.67
N ALA A 309 14.20 -25.75 -20.84
CA ALA A 309 13.00 -25.62 -21.65
C ALA A 309 13.22 -24.60 -22.78
N LYS A 310 14.28 -24.75 -23.57
CA LYS A 310 14.84 -23.72 -24.47
C LYS A 310 13.88 -23.12 -25.49
N ASP A 311 12.90 -23.90 -25.94
CA ASP A 311 11.92 -23.46 -26.93
C ASP A 311 10.55 -23.13 -26.34
N ASP A 312 10.41 -23.19 -25.01
CA ASP A 312 9.13 -23.00 -24.34
C ASP A 312 9.18 -21.93 -23.24
N PRO A 313 9.14 -20.64 -23.62
CA PRO A 313 9.04 -19.55 -22.65
C PRO A 313 7.66 -19.52 -21.96
N GLY A 314 6.70 -20.32 -22.44
CA GLY A 314 5.40 -20.57 -21.84
C GLY A 314 5.47 -21.33 -20.52
N PHE A 315 6.59 -21.95 -20.17
CA PHE A 315 6.84 -22.49 -18.81
C PHE A 315 6.54 -21.47 -17.70
N ALA A 316 6.68 -20.17 -18.00
CA ALA A 316 6.36 -19.13 -17.03
C ALA A 316 4.85 -18.98 -16.76
N LEU A 317 3.98 -19.59 -17.55
CA LEU A 317 2.52 -19.45 -17.53
C LEU A 317 1.85 -20.72 -16.99
N LEU A 318 0.51 -20.70 -16.88
CA LEU A 318 -0.28 -21.92 -16.78
C LEU A 318 -0.53 -22.52 -18.17
N GLY A 319 -0.69 -23.85 -18.25
CA GLY A 319 -1.07 -24.54 -19.48
C GLY A 319 -2.41 -24.10 -20.07
N ILE A 320 -3.28 -23.48 -19.26
CA ILE A 320 -4.57 -22.91 -19.71
C ILE A 320 -4.48 -21.51 -20.31
N ASP A 321 -3.30 -20.88 -20.30
CA ASP A 321 -3.11 -19.52 -20.80
C ASP A 321 -3.35 -19.45 -22.31
N GLU A 322 -4.01 -18.39 -22.77
CA GLU A 322 -4.34 -18.16 -24.18
C GLU A 322 -3.10 -18.10 -25.09
N TRP A 323 -1.91 -17.87 -24.54
CA TRP A 323 -0.67 -17.98 -25.29
C TRP A 323 -0.51 -19.36 -25.96
N TYR A 324 -0.89 -20.44 -25.29
CA TYR A 324 -0.81 -21.80 -25.83
C TYR A 324 -1.81 -22.07 -26.97
N ASP A 325 -2.89 -21.29 -27.10
CA ASP A 325 -3.80 -21.40 -28.25
C ASP A 325 -3.10 -21.07 -29.58
N LYS A 326 -2.10 -20.20 -29.52
CA LYS A 326 -1.26 -19.79 -30.66
C LYS A 326 0.01 -20.64 -30.78
N HIS A 327 0.36 -21.40 -29.75
CA HIS A 327 1.57 -22.21 -29.65
C HIS A 327 1.22 -23.67 -29.34
N LYS A 328 0.32 -24.25 -30.14
CA LYS A 328 -0.27 -25.58 -29.90
C LYS A 328 0.74 -26.74 -29.87
N SER A 329 1.96 -26.53 -30.37
CA SER A 329 3.06 -27.50 -30.27
C SER A 329 3.79 -27.45 -28.91
N LEU A 330 3.36 -26.59 -28.00
CA LEU A 330 3.90 -26.40 -26.65
C LEU A 330 2.79 -26.61 -25.60
N PRO A 331 3.12 -27.00 -24.35
CA PRO A 331 4.46 -27.39 -23.92
C PRO A 331 4.88 -28.72 -24.53
N LYS A 332 6.19 -28.89 -24.77
CA LYS A 332 6.72 -30.16 -25.29
C LYS A 332 6.80 -31.23 -24.21
N TRP A 333 7.03 -30.81 -22.97
CA TRP A 333 7.38 -31.67 -21.84
C TRP A 333 6.32 -31.60 -20.74
N ASP A 334 6.21 -32.68 -19.97
CA ASP A 334 5.46 -32.69 -18.72
C ASP A 334 6.35 -32.12 -17.60
N TYR A 335 6.09 -30.89 -17.19
CA TYR A 335 6.83 -30.21 -16.12
C TYR A 335 6.50 -30.72 -14.71
N THR A 336 5.62 -31.71 -14.60
CA THR A 336 5.37 -32.43 -13.35
C THR A 336 6.39 -33.53 -13.08
N ASP A 337 7.08 -34.01 -14.13
CA ASP A 337 8.17 -34.97 -14.03
C ASP A 337 9.49 -34.29 -13.65
N GLU A 338 10.39 -35.02 -12.99
CA GLU A 338 11.77 -34.59 -12.75
C GLU A 338 12.48 -34.26 -14.09
N TYR A 339 13.15 -33.11 -14.14
CA TYR A 339 13.95 -32.71 -15.30
C TYR A 339 15.16 -33.63 -15.49
N LYS A 340 15.26 -34.22 -16.68
CA LYS A 340 16.38 -35.05 -17.12
C LYS A 340 16.86 -34.55 -18.48
N LYS A 341 18.02 -33.90 -18.46
CA LYS A 341 18.66 -33.37 -19.66
C LYS A 341 18.80 -34.45 -20.74
N GLY A 342 18.33 -34.15 -21.95
CA GLY A 342 18.37 -35.04 -23.11
C GLY A 342 17.22 -36.06 -23.17
N THR A 343 16.33 -36.10 -22.16
CA THR A 343 15.16 -37.00 -22.12
C THR A 343 13.86 -36.21 -22.19
N ASN A 344 13.63 -35.32 -21.23
CA ASN A 344 12.45 -34.47 -21.14
C ASN A 344 12.90 -33.02 -20.92
N GLY A 345 13.70 -32.51 -21.85
CA GLY A 345 14.33 -31.20 -21.77
C GLY A 345 15.68 -31.18 -22.49
N ASP A 346 16.12 -29.99 -22.90
CA ASP A 346 17.27 -29.80 -23.79
C ASP A 346 18.62 -29.67 -23.05
#